data_AF-A0A0L0EYX5-F1
#
_entry.id   AF-A0A0L0EYX5-F1
#
_cell.length_a   1.000
_cell.length_b   1.000
_cell.length_c   1.000
_cell.angle_alpha   90.00
_cell.angle_beta   90.00
_cell.angle_gamma   90.00
#
_symmetry.space_group_name_H-M   'P 1'
#
loop_
_entity.id
_entity.type
_entity.pdbx_description
1 polymer ?
#
loop_
_entity_poly.entity_id
_entity_poly.type
_entity_poly.pdbx_seq_one_letter_code
_entity_poly.pdbx_strand_id
1 'polypeptide(L)' 'KEKKKSYQNSGMLHCTTCDLQIENTFVDYVRGGMEIGLMIGVDFTASNGPIEAHDSLHHTSDQDDRPNDVGGNVEH' A
#
# COMPACT_ATOMS: atom_id res chain seq x y z
N LYS A 1 -63.09 -14.13 -19.45
CA LYS A 1 -61.65 -13.77 -19.32
C LYS A 1 -61.54 -12.72 -18.21
N GLU A 2 -61.25 -13.14 -16.98
CA GLU A 2 -61.22 -12.25 -15.82
C GLU A 2 -60.02 -11.29 -15.88
N LYS A 3 -60.27 -10.03 -15.51
CA LYS A 3 -59.31 -8.92 -15.60
C LYS A 3 -58.13 -9.19 -14.66
N LYS A 4 -56.91 -9.29 -15.21
CA LYS A 4 -55.67 -9.35 -14.41
C LYS A 4 -55.63 -8.12 -13.50
N LYS A 5 -55.50 -8.33 -12.18
CA LYS A 5 -55.27 -7.26 -11.21
C LYS A 5 -54.07 -6.44 -11.69
N SER A 6 -54.28 -5.14 -11.91
CA SER A 6 -53.24 -4.20 -12.28
C SER A 6 -52.17 -4.20 -11.18
N TYR A 7 -50.94 -4.51 -11.56
CA TYR A 7 -49.73 -4.45 -10.75
C TYR A 7 -49.61 -3.04 -10.13
N GLN A 8 -49.70 -2.94 -8.80
CA GLN A 8 -49.64 -1.69 -8.06
C GLN A 8 -48.53 -1.80 -7.02
N ASN A 9 -47.57 -0.86 -7.06
CA ASN A 9 -46.44 -0.67 -6.12
C ASN A 9 -45.24 -1.60 -6.23
N SER A 10 -45.19 -2.44 -7.24
CA SER A 10 -44.05 -3.35 -7.41
C SER A 10 -42.99 -2.68 -8.29
N GLY A 11 -41.76 -2.63 -7.78
CA GLY A 11 -40.66 -1.81 -8.32
C GLY A 11 -40.39 -0.49 -7.59
N MET A 12 -41.02 -0.22 -6.44
CA MET A 12 -40.76 1.01 -5.67
C MET A 12 -39.56 0.83 -4.74
N LEU A 13 -38.53 1.66 -4.91
CA LEU A 13 -37.41 1.81 -3.98
C LEU A 13 -37.58 3.13 -3.21
N HIS A 14 -37.43 3.09 -1.90
CA HIS A 14 -37.53 4.25 -1.02
C HIS A 14 -36.19 4.46 -0.32
N CYS A 15 -35.49 5.58 -0.60
CA CYS A 15 -34.32 5.99 0.20
C CYS A 15 -34.83 6.79 1.40
N THR A 16 -34.75 6.22 2.60
CA THR A 16 -35.13 6.91 3.85
C THR A 16 -34.08 7.93 4.29
N THR A 17 -32.80 7.62 4.06
CA THR A 17 -31.65 8.46 4.40
C THR A 17 -30.56 8.24 3.37
N CYS A 18 -29.98 9.34 2.90
CA CYS A 18 -29.00 9.36 1.83
C CYS A 18 -27.93 10.38 2.27
N ASP A 19 -26.83 9.90 2.85
CA ASP A 19 -25.74 10.73 3.36
C ASP A 19 -24.61 10.84 2.34
N LEU A 20 -24.22 12.07 2.00
CA LEU A 20 -23.08 12.35 1.13
C LEU A 20 -21.87 12.70 1.99
N GLN A 21 -20.84 11.85 1.96
CA GLN A 21 -19.57 12.11 2.64
C GLN A 21 -18.50 12.46 1.61
N ILE A 22 -17.83 13.58 1.83
CA ILE A 22 -16.66 13.98 1.04
C ILE A 22 -15.44 13.46 1.81
N GLU A 23 -14.81 12.45 1.26
CA GLU A 23 -13.56 11.90 1.78
C GLU A 23 -12.38 12.57 1.07
N ASN A 24 -11.44 13.09 1.86
CA ASN A 24 -10.21 13.66 1.31
C ASN A 24 -9.36 12.52 0.74
N THR A 25 -8.96 12.66 -0.53
CA THR A 25 -8.05 11.71 -1.16
C THR A 25 -6.61 11.99 -0.75
N PHE A 26 -5.73 11.00 -0.89
CA PHE A 26 -4.28 11.20 -0.70
C PHE A 26 -3.75 12.42 -1.47
N VAL A 27 -4.24 12.62 -2.71
CA VAL A 27 -3.83 13.73 -3.57
C VAL A 27 -4.27 15.08 -3.01
N ASP A 28 -5.40 15.16 -2.30
CA ASP A 28 -5.88 16.41 -1.70
C ASP A 28 -4.95 16.88 -0.58
N TYR A 29 -4.38 15.94 0.19
CA TYR A 29 -3.38 16.28 1.20
C TYR A 29 -2.08 16.80 0.57
N VAL A 30 -1.58 16.13 -0.48
CA VAL A 30 -0.36 16.56 -1.21
C VAL A 30 -0.58 17.95 -1.84
N ARG A 31 -1.74 18.19 -2.47
CA ARG A 31 -2.10 19.50 -3.04
C ARG A 31 -2.29 20.58 -1.98
N GLY A 32 -2.70 20.21 -0.77
CA GLY A 32 -2.84 21.10 0.38
C GLY A 32 -1.53 21.51 1.05
N GLY A 33 -0.37 21.04 0.55
CA GLY A 33 0.95 21.37 1.08
C GLY A 33 1.50 20.37 2.10
N MET A 34 0.91 19.17 2.20
CA MET A 34 1.52 18.08 2.98
C MET A 34 2.78 17.57 2.28
N GLU A 35 3.88 17.50 3.03
CA GLU A 35 5.16 16.94 2.58
C GLU A 35 5.36 15.52 3.13
N ILE A 36 6.02 14.67 2.33
CA ILE A 36 6.37 13.28 2.72
C ILE A 36 7.90 13.20 2.85
N GLY A 37 8.38 13.01 4.07
CA GLY A 37 9.81 12.81 4.34
C GLY A 37 10.18 11.33 4.29
N LEU A 38 11.18 10.98 3.49
CA LEU A 38 11.81 9.65 3.50
C LEU A 38 13.10 9.70 4.31
N MET A 39 13.26 8.80 5.28
CA MET A 39 14.49 8.62 6.03
C MET A 39 14.97 7.17 5.87
N ILE A 40 16.26 7.01 5.57
CA ILE A 40 16.90 5.71 5.40
C ILE A 40 18.06 5.63 6.40
N GLY A 41 18.10 4.54 7.17
CA GLY A 41 19.22 4.22 8.06
C GLY A 41 19.94 2.97 7.54
N VAL A 42 21.27 2.97 7.61
CA VAL A 42 22.11 1.82 7.24
C VAL A 42 22.82 1.30 8.48
N ASP A 43 22.75 -0.01 8.69
CA ASP A 43 23.41 -0.68 9.81
C ASP A 43 24.86 -1.04 9.46
N PHE A 44 25.82 -0.38 10.11
CA PHE A 44 27.26 -0.66 9.98
C PHE A 44 27.84 -1.43 11.18
N THR A 45 27.01 -2.22 11.89
CA THR A 45 27.49 -3.10 12.96
C THR A 45 28.31 -4.27 12.41
N ALA A 46 29.29 -4.74 13.20
CA ALA A 46 30.25 -5.77 12.81
C ALA A 46 29.61 -7.14 12.47
N SER A 47 28.37 -7.40 12.89
CA SER A 47 27.62 -8.62 12.54
C SER A 47 27.30 -8.75 11.06
N ASN A 48 27.34 -7.66 10.29
CA ASN A 48 27.10 -7.68 8.84
C ASN A 48 28.29 -8.25 8.03
N GLY A 49 29.38 -8.61 8.71
CA GLY A 49 30.59 -9.14 8.06
C GLY A 49 31.44 -8.06 7.38
N PRO A 50 32.69 -8.38 7.02
CA PRO A 50 33.59 -7.47 6.33
C PRO A 50 33.25 -7.36 4.84
N ILE A 51 33.41 -6.18 4.25
CA ILE A 51 33.09 -5.87 2.84
C ILE A 51 33.75 -6.85 1.84
N GLU A 52 34.91 -7.38 2.18
CA GLU A 52 35.67 -8.30 1.31
C GLU A 52 35.15 -9.74 1.33
N ALA A 53 34.32 -10.10 2.31
CA ALA A 53 33.77 -11.44 2.41
C ALA A 53 32.52 -11.56 1.53
N HIS A 54 32.49 -12.57 0.67
CA HIS A 54 31.39 -12.80 -0.29
C HIS A 54 30.04 -13.12 0.39
N ASP A 55 30.05 -13.49 1.67
CA ASP A 55 28.86 -13.72 2.50
C ASP A 55 28.46 -12.50 3.35
N SER A 56 29.20 -11.38 3.26
CA SER A 56 28.85 -10.15 3.96
C SER A 56 27.65 -9.46 3.31
N LEU A 57 26.75 -8.94 4.14
CA LEU A 57 25.64 -8.09 3.69
C LEU A 57 26.14 -6.76 3.10
N HIS A 58 27.37 -6.36 3.41
CA HIS A 58 28.04 -5.19 2.84
C HIS A 58 28.96 -5.54 1.65
N HIS A 59 28.91 -6.77 1.12
CA HIS A 59 29.76 -7.17 0.00
C HIS A 59 29.36 -6.49 -1.31
N THR A 60 30.15 -5.54 -1.81
CA THR A 60 29.92 -4.94 -3.13
C THR A 60 30.81 -5.62 -4.17
N SER A 61 30.21 -6.34 -5.13
CA SER A 61 30.95 -6.97 -6.23
C SER A 61 30.68 -6.25 -7.55
N ASP A 62 31.73 -5.90 -8.31
CA ASP A 62 31.62 -5.19 -9.60
C ASP A 62 31.01 -6.05 -10.73
N GLN A 63 30.75 -7.33 -10.47
CA GLN A 63 30.23 -8.31 -11.44
C GLN A 63 28.73 -8.61 -11.26
N ASP A 64 28.10 -8.08 -10.22
CA ASP A 64 26.74 -8.45 -9.86
C ASP A 64 25.88 -7.20 -9.61
N ASP A 65 25.03 -6.83 -10.57
CA ASP A 65 24.05 -5.73 -10.45
C ASP A 65 22.92 -6.06 -9.45
N ARG A 66 22.96 -7.24 -8.82
CA ARG A 66 21.96 -7.65 -7.83
C ARG A 66 22.21 -6.93 -6.50
N PRO A 67 21.21 -6.21 -5.96
CA PRO A 67 21.31 -5.65 -4.62
C PRO A 67 21.55 -6.75 -3.60
N ASN A 68 22.42 -6.49 -2.61
CA ASN A 68 22.53 -7.37 -1.46
C ASN A 68 21.20 -7.40 -0.72
N ASP A 69 20.79 -8.59 -0.32
CA ASP A 69 19.52 -8.78 0.36
C ASP A 69 19.61 -8.30 1.81
N VAL A 70 19.29 -7.02 2.03
CA VAL A 70 19.21 -6.41 3.37
C VAL A 70 17.84 -6.69 4.03
N GLY A 71 17.00 -7.58 3.46
CA GLY A 71 15.62 -7.71 3.91
C GLY A 71 15.00 -9.10 3.77
N GLY A 72 14.96 -9.85 4.87
CA GLY A 72 13.82 -10.74 5.14
C GLY A 72 14.09 -12.05 5.87
N ASN A 73 14.48 -12.01 7.15
CA ASN A 73 14.16 -13.12 8.06
C ASN A 73 12.67 -13.03 8.44
N VAL A 74 11.79 -13.50 7.55
CA VAL A 74 10.47 -13.96 7.99
C VAL A 74 10.66 -15.41 8.41
N GLU A 75 10.77 -15.63 9.71
CA GLU A 75 10.79 -16.97 10.31
C GLU A 75 9.52 -17.74 9.88
N HIS A 76 9.71 -18.97 9.38
CA HIS A 76 8.64 -19.96 9.21
C HIS A 76 8.49 -20.81 10.46
#